data_AF-A0A8B9A9V3-F1
#
_entry.id   AF-A0A8B9A9V3-F1
#
_cell.length_a   1.000
_cell.length_b   1.000
_cell.length_c   1.000
_cell.angle_alpha   90.00
_cell.angle_beta   90.00
_cell.angle_gamma   90.00
#
_symmetry.space_group_name_H-M   'P 1'
#
loop_
_entity.id
_entity.type
_entity.pdbx_description
1 polymer ?
#
loop_
_entity_poly.entity_id
_entity_poly.type
_entity_poly.pdbx_seq_one_letter_code
_entity_poly.pdbx_strand_id
1 'polypeptide(L)'
;MKRKLSLCIALIGNSKVIILDEPTSGMDPYSMRSTWQLIKKIKKGRIILLTTHSKDEVNVLGDRIAIMANGHLRCCGSSLYLKHKYGVGYTLTMVKAAHGVSVAANIVHRHVSTATCLSDVGTEISFRLPLTSSSSFENMFREIDSCIRRPHLSSEKCHSSYSEGNFGIESYGISVTTLEEVFLRVSGQNIDENDKSVLVIHVRFDTLRSN
;
A
#
# COMPACT_ATOMS: atom_id res chain seq x y z
N MET A 1 17.89 8.14 -24.01
CA MET A 1 17.32 7.65 -25.28
C MET A 1 17.54 6.15 -25.56
N LYS A 2 18.68 5.54 -25.18
CA LYS A 2 19.01 4.14 -25.51
C LYS A 2 17.95 3.09 -25.11
N ARG A 3 17.31 3.23 -23.95
CA ARG A 3 16.26 2.31 -23.46
C ARG A 3 15.00 2.29 -24.33
N LYS A 4 14.55 3.45 -24.83
CA LYS A 4 13.38 3.52 -25.73
C LYS A 4 13.62 2.79 -27.04
N LEU A 5 14.82 2.94 -27.62
CA LEU A 5 15.19 2.22 -28.83
C LEU A 5 15.24 0.70 -28.61
N SER A 6 15.84 0.26 -27.50
CA SER A 6 15.88 -1.15 -27.12
C SER A 6 14.48 -1.75 -26.99
N LEU A 7 13.55 -1.03 -26.36
CA LEU A 7 12.15 -1.43 -26.30
C LEU A 7 11.55 -1.55 -27.71
N CYS A 8 11.75 -0.56 -28.59
CA CYS A 8 11.24 -0.62 -29.96
C CYS A 8 11.79 -1.84 -30.73
N ILE A 9 13.07 -2.17 -30.58
CA ILE A 9 13.70 -3.34 -31.21
C ILE A 9 13.04 -4.64 -30.69
N ALA A 10 12.76 -4.74 -29.39
CA ALA A 10 12.07 -5.91 -28.84
C ALA A 10 10.63 -6.06 -29.37
N LEU A 11 10.01 -4.96 -29.82
CA LEU A 11 8.60 -4.93 -30.27
C LEU A 11 8.42 -5.11 -31.77
N ILE A 12 9.41 -4.77 -32.59
CA ILE A 12 9.28 -4.77 -34.05
C ILE A 12 9.02 -6.17 -34.62
N GLY A 13 9.54 -7.21 -33.97
CA GLY A 13 9.39 -8.60 -34.41
C GLY A 13 8.02 -9.24 -34.15
N ASN A 14 7.05 -8.49 -33.59
CA ASN A 14 5.72 -9.02 -33.22
C ASN A 14 5.80 -10.31 -32.36
N SER A 15 6.81 -10.42 -31.51
CA SER A 15 7.05 -11.60 -30.69
C SER A 15 5.88 -11.89 -29.74
N LYS A 16 5.49 -13.17 -29.63
CA LYS A 16 4.47 -13.62 -28.67
C LYS A 16 4.94 -13.53 -27.22
N VAL A 17 6.26 -13.62 -27.00
CA VAL A 17 6.91 -13.53 -25.70
C VAL A 17 7.96 -12.42 -25.76
N ILE A 18 7.91 -11.50 -24.80
CA ILE A 18 8.81 -10.36 -24.70
C ILE A 18 9.39 -10.33 -23.28
N ILE A 19 10.71 -10.22 -23.18
CA ILE A 19 11.41 -10.07 -21.90
C ILE A 19 11.98 -8.66 -21.85
N LEU A 20 11.63 -7.92 -20.81
CA LEU A 20 12.05 -6.54 -20.58
C LEU A 20 12.79 -6.44 -19.25
N ASP A 21 14.08 -6.13 -19.33
CA ASP A 21 14.89 -5.92 -18.14
C ASP A 21 15.00 -4.44 -17.80
N GLU A 22 14.38 -4.01 -16.69
CA GLU A 22 14.40 -2.63 -16.20
C GLU A 22 14.06 -1.59 -17.30
N PRO A 23 12.91 -1.71 -18.00
CA PRO A 23 12.66 -0.99 -19.24
C PRO A 23 12.56 0.53 -19.05
N THR A 24 12.18 1.01 -17.86
CA THR A 24 12.03 2.44 -17.55
C THR A 24 13.14 3.01 -16.67
N SER A 25 14.17 2.21 -16.33
CA SER A 25 15.28 2.68 -15.51
C SER A 25 16.03 3.83 -16.20
N GLY A 26 16.26 4.92 -15.45
CA GLY A 26 16.92 6.13 -15.95
C GLY A 26 16.11 6.95 -16.95
N MET A 27 14.79 6.74 -17.05
CA MET A 27 13.89 7.62 -17.80
C MET A 27 13.34 8.74 -16.92
N ASP A 28 13.06 9.90 -17.52
CA ASP A 28 12.27 10.94 -16.87
C ASP A 28 10.81 10.50 -16.66
N PRO A 29 10.07 11.12 -15.71
CA PRO A 29 8.71 10.70 -15.38
C PRO A 29 7.73 10.69 -16.56
N TYR A 30 7.89 11.62 -17.52
CA TYR A 30 7.01 11.70 -18.69
C TYR A 30 7.28 10.56 -19.68
N SER A 31 8.56 10.30 -19.96
CA SER A 31 9.01 9.17 -20.78
C SER A 31 8.63 7.82 -20.18
N MET A 32 8.74 7.67 -18.85
CA MET A 32 8.35 6.47 -18.14
C MET A 32 6.85 6.19 -18.32
N ARG A 33 5.99 7.18 -18.09
CA ARG A 33 4.53 7.05 -18.30
C ARG A 33 4.20 6.69 -19.75
N SER A 34 4.87 7.31 -20.71
CA SER A 34 4.69 7.00 -22.14
C SER A 34 5.03 5.53 -22.45
N THR A 35 6.14 5.04 -21.89
CA THR A 35 6.56 3.63 -22.00
C THR A 35 5.56 2.69 -21.36
N TRP A 36 5.02 3.01 -20.18
CA TRP A 36 3.98 2.21 -19.54
C TRP A 36 2.72 2.10 -20.40
N GLN A 37 2.28 3.21 -21.00
CA GLN A 37 1.13 3.17 -21.92
C GLN A 37 1.40 2.31 -23.15
N LEU A 38 2.61 2.39 -23.72
CA LEU A 38 3.02 1.54 -24.83
C LEU A 38 2.95 0.06 -24.42
N ILE A 39 3.56 -0.32 -23.29
CA ILE A 39 3.56 -1.70 -22.77
C ILE A 39 2.14 -2.20 -22.52
N LYS A 40 1.25 -1.37 -21.95
CA LYS A 40 -0.17 -1.72 -21.78
C LYS A 40 -0.88 -2.01 -23.11
N LYS A 41 -0.57 -1.23 -24.15
CA LYS A 41 -1.24 -1.35 -25.46
C LYS A 41 -0.81 -2.63 -26.19
N ILE A 42 0.47 -2.98 -26.14
CA ILE A 42 1.02 -4.19 -26.79
C ILE A 42 0.75 -5.47 -26.00
N LYS A 43 0.37 -5.38 -24.73
CA LYS A 43 0.18 -6.51 -23.82
C LYS A 43 -0.94 -7.46 -24.27
N LYS A 44 -1.92 -6.97 -25.03
CA LYS A 44 -3.03 -7.81 -25.50
C LYS A 44 -2.51 -8.92 -26.44
N GLY A 45 -2.76 -10.18 -26.08
CA GLY A 45 -2.38 -11.34 -26.88
C GLY A 45 -0.88 -11.67 -26.86
N ARG A 46 -0.12 -11.12 -25.90
CA ARG A 46 1.32 -11.37 -25.73
C ARG A 46 1.64 -11.66 -24.26
N ILE A 47 2.70 -12.43 -24.05
CA ILE A 47 3.30 -12.65 -22.74
C ILE A 47 4.46 -11.67 -22.59
N ILE A 48 4.41 -10.86 -21.54
CA ILE A 48 5.49 -9.93 -21.20
C ILE A 48 6.02 -10.29 -19.83
N LEU A 49 7.32 -10.57 -19.78
CA LEU A 49 8.10 -10.74 -18.57
C LEU A 49 8.85 -9.44 -18.31
N LEU A 50 8.52 -8.74 -17.23
CA LEU A 50 9.16 -7.46 -16.91
C LEU A 50 9.79 -7.52 -15.53
N THR A 51 11.09 -7.23 -15.45
CA THR A 51 11.83 -7.08 -14.19
C THR A 51 11.97 -5.59 -13.88
N THR A 52 11.68 -5.23 -12.63
CA THR A 52 11.72 -3.84 -12.19
C THR A 52 11.79 -3.75 -10.67
N HIS A 53 12.60 -2.82 -10.18
CA HIS A 53 12.58 -2.38 -8.79
C HIS A 53 11.52 -1.30 -8.52
N SER A 54 10.84 -0.78 -9.55
CA SER A 54 9.83 0.27 -9.41
C SER A 54 8.46 -0.30 -9.00
N LYS A 55 8.07 -0.05 -7.75
CA LYS A 55 6.77 -0.48 -7.21
C LYS A 55 5.59 0.16 -7.96
N ASP A 56 5.76 1.39 -8.45
CA ASP A 56 4.75 2.07 -9.25
C ASP A 56 4.55 1.39 -10.60
N GLU A 57 5.65 0.99 -11.25
CA GLU A 57 5.58 0.22 -12.51
C GLU A 57 4.85 -1.11 -12.30
N VAL A 58 5.18 -1.82 -11.21
CA VAL A 58 4.49 -3.05 -10.79
C VAL A 58 3.00 -2.84 -10.58
N ASN A 59 2.62 -1.78 -9.87
CA ASN A 59 1.22 -1.48 -9.58
C ASN A 59 0.43 -1.09 -10.84
N VAL A 60 1.09 -0.46 -11.83
CA VAL A 60 0.47 0.04 -13.06
C VAL A 60 0.37 -1.04 -14.14
N LEU A 61 1.40 -1.89 -14.29
CA LEU A 61 1.52 -2.87 -15.39
C LEU A 61 1.20 -4.32 -14.97
N GLY A 62 1.33 -4.62 -13.68
CA GLY A 62 1.33 -5.99 -13.17
C GLY A 62 -0.04 -6.63 -13.03
N ASP A 63 -0.26 -7.75 -13.75
CA ASP A 63 -1.40 -8.65 -13.48
C ASP A 63 -1.06 -9.62 -12.36
N ARG A 64 0.11 -10.24 -12.47
CA ARG A 64 0.66 -11.17 -11.51
C ARG A 64 2.08 -10.75 -11.19
N ILE A 65 2.34 -10.58 -9.90
CA ILE A 65 3.55 -10.02 -9.35
C ILE A 65 4.26 -11.16 -8.64
N ALA A 66 5.54 -11.35 -8.96
CA ALA A 66 6.45 -12.16 -8.19
C ALA A 66 7.40 -11.24 -7.42
N ILE A 67 7.70 -11.62 -6.17
CA ILE A 67 8.68 -10.93 -5.33
C ILE A 67 9.81 -11.91 -5.10
N MET A 68 11.01 -11.51 -5.47
CA MET A 68 12.24 -12.25 -5.30
C MET A 68 13.10 -11.53 -4.26
N ALA A 69 13.88 -12.28 -3.50
CA ALA A 69 14.84 -11.76 -2.54
C ALA A 69 15.91 -12.83 -2.27
N ASN A 70 17.17 -12.44 -2.12
CA ASN A 70 18.32 -13.34 -1.90
C ASN A 70 18.38 -14.50 -2.90
N GLY A 71 18.14 -14.25 -4.19
CA GLY A 71 18.16 -15.30 -5.20
C GLY A 71 16.96 -16.27 -5.18
N HIS A 72 15.97 -16.07 -4.31
CA HIS A 72 14.82 -16.98 -4.15
C HIS A 72 13.49 -16.26 -4.38
N LEU A 73 12.55 -16.94 -5.04
CA LEU A 73 11.17 -16.45 -5.16
C LEU A 73 10.47 -16.57 -3.80
N ARG A 74 10.06 -15.43 -3.23
CA ARG A 74 9.44 -15.37 -1.90
C ARG A 74 7.93 -15.50 -1.98
N CYS A 75 7.30 -14.84 -2.95
CA CYS A 75 5.87 -14.92 -3.16
C CYS A 75 5.45 -14.58 -4.59
N CYS A 76 4.27 -15.03 -4.99
CA CYS A 76 3.70 -14.74 -6.30
C CYS A 76 2.17 -14.64 -6.22
N GLY A 77 1.57 -13.67 -6.91
CA GLY A 77 0.12 -13.52 -7.01
C GLY A 77 -0.28 -12.16 -7.58
N SER A 78 -1.58 -11.87 -7.67
CA SER A 78 -2.04 -10.53 -8.06
C SER A 78 -1.72 -9.49 -6.97
N SER A 79 -1.71 -8.21 -7.33
CA SER A 79 -1.53 -7.11 -6.37
C SER A 79 -2.51 -7.23 -5.18
N LEU A 80 -3.77 -7.51 -5.47
CA LEU A 80 -4.80 -7.69 -4.45
C LEU A 80 -4.56 -8.94 -3.59
N TYR A 81 -4.19 -10.07 -4.21
CA TYR A 81 -3.88 -11.29 -3.47
C TYR A 81 -2.69 -11.09 -2.52
N LEU A 82 -1.62 -10.45 -2.99
CA LEU A 82 -0.43 -10.20 -2.17
C LEU A 82 -0.75 -9.25 -1.01
N LYS A 83 -1.51 -8.18 -1.27
CA LYS A 83 -2.00 -7.28 -0.22
C LYS A 83 -2.95 -7.97 0.77
N HIS A 84 -3.76 -8.93 0.33
CA HIS A 84 -4.62 -9.67 1.25
C HIS A 84 -3.84 -10.70 2.08
N LYS A 85 -2.89 -11.42 1.45
CA LYS A 85 -2.11 -12.48 2.08
C LYS A 85 -1.07 -11.95 3.07
N TYR A 86 -0.38 -10.88 2.68
CA TYR A 86 0.72 -10.30 3.45
C TYR A 86 0.35 -8.97 4.09
N GLY A 87 -0.72 -8.32 3.64
CA GLY A 87 -1.24 -7.14 4.29
C GLY A 87 -1.94 -7.46 5.58
N VAL A 88 -2.07 -6.41 6.36
CA VAL A 88 -2.42 -6.47 7.78
C VAL A 88 -3.74 -5.78 8.06
N GLY A 89 -4.48 -5.49 7.00
CA GLY A 89 -5.69 -4.68 7.02
C GLY A 89 -5.40 -3.21 6.79
N TYR A 90 -6.16 -2.37 7.47
CA TYR A 90 -6.09 -0.93 7.31
C TYR A 90 -5.18 -0.32 8.35
N THR A 91 -4.48 0.74 7.98
CA THR A 91 -3.72 1.57 8.92
C THR A 91 -4.53 2.83 9.18
N LEU A 92 -4.99 3.00 10.40
CA LEU A 92 -5.67 4.21 10.87
C LEU A 92 -4.65 5.06 11.61
N THR A 93 -4.35 6.24 11.08
CA THR A 93 -3.47 7.23 11.71
C THR A 93 -4.32 8.38 12.23
N MET A 94 -4.08 8.80 13.47
CA MET A 94 -4.81 9.88 14.13
C MET A 94 -3.84 10.86 14.77
N VAL A 95 -4.21 12.14 14.76
CA VAL A 95 -3.47 13.22 15.40
C VAL A 95 -4.25 13.68 16.64
N LYS A 96 -3.58 13.66 17.79
CA LYS A 96 -4.07 14.07 19.11
C LYS A 96 -3.78 15.54 19.34
N ALA A 97 -4.70 16.24 20.01
CA ALA A 97 -4.54 17.65 20.39
C ALA A 97 -3.49 17.87 21.49
N ALA A 98 -3.19 16.85 22.30
CA ALA A 98 -2.18 16.92 23.36
C ALA A 98 -1.56 15.55 23.65
N HIS A 99 -0.39 15.58 24.30
CA HIS A 99 0.29 14.38 24.80
C HIS A 99 -0.42 13.85 26.06
N GLY A 100 -0.83 12.58 26.06
CA GLY A 100 -1.55 11.97 27.17
C GLY A 100 -2.25 10.66 26.79
N VAL A 101 -3.01 10.10 27.74
CA VAL A 101 -3.86 8.90 27.51
C VAL A 101 -4.83 9.23 26.37
N SER A 102 -4.63 8.57 25.24
CA SER A 102 -5.31 8.92 24.00
C SER A 102 -6.77 8.46 24.03
N VAL A 103 -7.71 9.41 24.03
CA VAL A 103 -9.14 9.17 23.76
C VAL A 103 -9.31 8.36 22.47
N ALA A 104 -8.43 8.58 21.48
CA ALA A 104 -8.41 7.86 20.23
C ALA A 104 -8.20 6.34 20.42
N ALA A 105 -7.35 5.92 21.35
CA ALA A 105 -7.14 4.50 21.65
C ALA A 105 -8.40 3.86 22.24
N ASN A 106 -9.08 4.56 23.15
CA ASN A 106 -10.33 4.08 23.76
C ASN A 106 -11.44 3.92 22.72
N ILE A 107 -11.59 4.89 21.80
CA ILE A 107 -12.59 4.81 20.72
C ILE A 107 -12.28 3.63 19.80
N VAL A 108 -11.04 3.48 19.36
CA VAL A 108 -10.64 2.39 18.46
C VAL A 108 -10.86 1.03 19.10
N HIS A 109 -10.41 0.81 20.35
CA HIS A 109 -10.58 -0.48 21.02
C HIS A 109 -12.04 -0.80 21.39
N ARG A 110 -12.90 0.22 21.53
CA ARG A 110 -14.34 0.03 21.77
C ARG A 110 -15.08 -0.50 20.54
N HIS A 111 -14.75 0.01 19.35
CA HIS A 111 -15.36 -0.43 18.09
C HIS A 111 -14.65 -1.63 17.46
N VAL A 112 -13.33 -1.69 17.61
CA VAL A 112 -12.46 -2.72 17.02
C VAL A 112 -11.50 -3.20 18.09
N SER A 113 -11.98 -4.10 18.96
CA SER A 113 -11.19 -4.65 20.07
C SER A 113 -9.93 -5.39 19.60
N THR A 114 -9.97 -5.97 18.41
CA THR A 114 -8.84 -6.67 17.76
C THR A 114 -7.82 -5.73 17.10
N ALA A 115 -8.01 -4.40 17.18
CA ALA A 115 -7.05 -3.45 16.65
C ALA A 115 -5.71 -3.54 17.38
N THR A 116 -4.60 -3.41 16.63
CA THR A 116 -3.25 -3.40 17.22
C THR A 116 -2.68 -1.99 17.12
N CYS A 117 -2.25 -1.40 18.23
CA CYS A 117 -1.51 -0.13 18.20
C CYS A 117 -0.11 -0.36 17.59
N LEU A 118 0.21 0.36 16.51
CA LEU A 118 1.49 0.27 15.81
C LEU A 118 2.51 1.25 16.35
N SER A 119 2.06 2.47 16.62
CA SER A 119 2.91 3.54 17.15
C SER A 119 2.04 4.53 17.92
N ASP A 120 2.55 5.01 19.04
CA ASP A 120 1.99 6.13 19.79
C ASP A 120 3.16 7.05 20.15
N VAL A 121 3.39 8.08 19.33
CA VAL A 121 4.57 8.94 19.45
C VAL A 121 4.13 10.39 19.34
N GLY A 122 4.41 11.17 20.38
CA GLY A 122 4.07 12.58 20.39
C GLY A 122 2.56 12.78 20.27
N THR A 123 2.13 13.47 19.22
CA THR A 123 0.72 13.70 18.89
C THR A 123 0.16 12.68 17.91
N GLU A 124 0.98 11.83 17.29
CA GLU A 124 0.53 10.85 16.31
C GLU A 124 0.33 9.48 16.94
N ILE A 125 -0.80 8.84 16.64
CA ILE A 125 -1.08 7.47 17.02
C ILE A 125 -1.59 6.69 15.81
N SER A 126 -1.00 5.53 15.54
CA SER A 126 -1.36 4.68 14.40
C SER A 126 -1.80 3.30 14.88
N PHE A 127 -2.92 2.84 14.32
CA PHE A 127 -3.53 1.54 14.59
C PHE A 127 -3.61 0.71 13.34
N ARG A 128 -3.54 -0.60 13.54
CA ARG A 128 -3.82 -1.62 12.53
C ARG A 128 -5.18 -2.21 12.78
N LEU A 129 -6.07 -2.05 11.81
CA LEU A 129 -7.44 -2.52 11.87
C LEU A 129 -7.62 -3.74 10.96
N PRO A 130 -8.13 -4.87 11.46
CA PRO A 130 -8.41 -6.03 10.63
C PRO A 130 -9.39 -5.75 9.48
N LEU A 131 -9.24 -6.46 8.36
CA LEU A 131 -10.15 -6.37 7.22
C LEU A 131 -11.59 -6.80 7.57
N THR A 132 -11.72 -7.76 8.48
CA THR A 132 -13.00 -8.35 8.92
C THR A 132 -13.85 -7.40 9.74
N SER A 133 -13.26 -6.39 10.37
CA SER A 133 -13.94 -5.38 11.19
C SER A 133 -14.48 -4.18 10.40
N SER A 134 -14.48 -4.26 9.06
CA SER A 134 -14.91 -3.16 8.18
C SER A 134 -16.34 -2.66 8.44
N SER A 135 -17.24 -3.54 8.86
CA SER A 135 -18.62 -3.18 9.23
C SER A 135 -18.71 -2.24 10.44
N SER A 136 -17.72 -2.28 11.33
CA SER A 136 -17.68 -1.44 12.54
C SER A 136 -17.06 -0.07 12.29
N PHE A 137 -16.42 0.14 11.12
CA PHE A 137 -15.71 1.37 10.82
C PHE A 137 -16.64 2.58 10.68
N GLU A 138 -17.86 2.41 10.18
CA GLU A 138 -18.80 3.54 10.05
C GLU A 138 -19.12 4.18 11.42
N ASN A 139 -19.46 3.35 12.41
CA ASN A 139 -19.75 3.81 13.77
C ASN A 139 -18.51 4.41 14.44
N MET A 140 -17.35 3.78 14.23
CA MET A 140 -16.07 4.29 14.72
C MET A 140 -15.74 5.66 14.15
N PHE A 141 -15.82 5.85 12.82
CA PHE A 141 -15.54 7.14 12.18
C PHE A 141 -16.54 8.21 12.60
N ARG A 142 -17.82 7.85 12.78
CA ARG A 142 -18.83 8.79 13.30
C ARG A 142 -18.49 9.27 14.72
N GLU A 143 -18.01 8.39 15.58
CA GLU A 143 -17.55 8.76 16.92
C GLU A 143 -16.29 9.65 16.86
N ILE A 144 -15.30 9.29 16.04
CA ILE A 144 -14.09 10.10 15.81
C ILE A 144 -14.45 11.51 15.30
N ASP A 145 -15.31 11.61 14.28
CA ASP A 145 -15.82 12.88 13.74
C ASP A 145 -16.50 13.73 14.80
N SER A 146 -17.26 13.10 15.72
CA SER A 146 -17.94 13.82 16.80
C SER A 146 -16.98 14.43 17.81
N CYS A 147 -15.82 13.80 18.02
CA CYS A 147 -14.75 14.31 18.85
C CYS A 147 -13.98 15.46 18.17
N ILE A 148 -13.79 15.38 16.84
CA ILE A 148 -13.13 16.45 16.05
C ILE A 148 -13.99 17.72 15.99
N ARG A 149 -15.31 17.57 15.80
CA ARG A 149 -16.26 18.70 15.65
C ARG A 149 -16.56 19.44 16.96
N ARG A 150 -16.01 19.01 18.09
CA ARG A 150 -16.13 19.71 19.39
C ARG A 150 -14.80 20.34 19.84
N PRO A 151 -14.21 21.29 19.08
CA PRO A 151 -12.99 21.94 19.53
C PRO A 151 -13.21 22.97 20.66
N HIS A 152 -14.46 23.38 20.96
CA HIS A 152 -14.69 24.61 21.75
C HIS A 152 -15.88 24.67 22.74
N LEU A 153 -16.53 23.56 23.13
CA LEU A 153 -17.58 23.64 24.17
C LEU A 153 -17.13 23.09 25.53
N SER A 154 -16.10 23.71 26.10
CA SER A 154 -15.80 23.59 27.53
C SER A 154 -15.05 24.84 28.02
N SER A 155 -15.69 26.00 27.86
CA SER A 155 -15.39 27.19 28.67
C SER A 155 -16.58 27.62 29.53
N GLU A 156 -17.58 26.75 29.69
CA GLU A 156 -18.66 26.96 30.65
C GLU A 156 -18.82 25.73 31.55
N LYS A 157 -18.08 25.78 32.66
CA LYS A 157 -18.41 25.29 34.00
C LYS A 157 -19.24 24.00 34.10
N CYS A 158 -18.56 22.87 34.25
CA CYS A 158 -19.07 21.76 35.04
C CYS A 158 -18.24 21.62 36.32
N HIS A 159 -18.81 22.08 37.43
CA HIS A 159 -18.31 21.85 38.78
C HIS A 159 -18.57 20.39 39.17
N SER A 160 -17.68 19.48 38.79
CA SER A 160 -17.53 18.21 39.50
C SER A 160 -16.11 17.71 39.33
N SER A 161 -15.42 17.66 40.47
CA SER A 161 -14.06 17.21 40.68
C SER A 161 -13.83 15.79 40.17
N TYR A 162 -13.32 15.62 38.95
CA TYR A 162 -12.41 14.55 38.49
C TYR A 162 -11.94 14.87 37.05
N SER A 163 -10.70 15.36 36.93
CA SER A 163 -9.82 15.38 35.74
C SER A 163 -10.44 15.48 34.32
N GLU A 164 -10.83 16.67 33.89
CA GLU A 164 -11.13 16.95 32.47
C GLU A 164 -9.87 17.46 31.74
N GLY A 165 -9.04 16.53 31.27
CA GLY A 165 -8.09 16.81 30.21
C GLY A 165 -8.80 16.65 28.86
N ASN A 166 -9.05 17.76 28.16
CA ASN A 166 -9.53 17.76 26.78
C ASN A 166 -8.43 17.21 25.85
N PHE A 167 -8.33 15.88 25.73
CA PHE A 167 -7.46 15.22 24.76
C PHE A 167 -8.26 14.94 23.49
N GLY A 168 -8.58 16.00 22.74
CA GLY A 168 -9.31 15.91 21.47
C GLY A 168 -8.50 15.21 20.37
N ILE A 169 -9.21 14.72 19.35
CA ILE A 169 -8.63 14.28 18.08
C ILE A 169 -8.70 15.48 17.13
N GLU A 170 -7.60 15.84 16.47
CA GLU A 170 -7.56 16.94 15.50
C GLU A 170 -7.89 16.45 14.10
N SER A 171 -7.32 15.31 13.71
CA SER A 171 -7.51 14.72 12.38
C SER A 171 -7.27 13.22 12.40
N TYR A 172 -7.77 12.53 11.38
CA TYR A 172 -7.48 11.13 11.13
C TYR A 172 -7.36 10.86 9.64
N GLY A 173 -6.61 9.80 9.31
CA GLY A 173 -6.49 9.26 7.97
C GLY A 173 -6.51 7.74 8.02
N ILE A 174 -7.12 7.12 7.02
CA ILE A 174 -7.08 5.66 6.85
C ILE A 174 -6.37 5.33 5.54
N SER A 175 -5.46 4.37 5.60
CA SER A 175 -4.76 3.84 4.43
C SER A 175 -4.89 2.32 4.37
N VAL A 176 -4.69 1.77 3.17
CA VAL A 176 -4.66 0.34 2.90
C VAL A 176 -3.23 -0.12 2.71
N THR A 177 -2.96 -1.40 2.99
CA THR A 177 -1.65 -1.99 2.74
C THR A 177 -1.21 -1.76 1.29
N THR A 178 -0.04 -1.15 1.13
CA THR A 178 0.59 -0.91 -0.17
C THR A 178 1.45 -2.11 -0.59
N LEU A 179 1.82 -2.20 -1.87
CA LEU A 179 2.79 -3.22 -2.31
C LEU A 179 4.18 -3.00 -1.68
N GLU A 180 4.48 -1.77 -1.28
CA GLU A 180 5.69 -1.43 -0.54
C GLU A 180 5.73 -2.10 0.82
N GLU A 181 4.67 -2.00 1.60
CA GLU A 181 4.58 -2.68 2.90
C GLU A 181 4.65 -4.20 2.75
N VAL A 182 3.98 -4.75 1.73
CA VAL A 182 4.08 -6.18 1.40
C VAL A 182 5.53 -6.56 1.11
N PHE A 183 6.22 -5.78 0.27
CA PHE A 183 7.62 -6.01 -0.06
C PHE A 183 8.52 -5.96 1.17
N LEU A 184 8.39 -4.91 2.00
CA LEU A 184 9.17 -4.76 3.23
C LEU A 184 8.95 -5.92 4.19
N ARG A 185 7.71 -6.44 4.29
CA ARG A 185 7.41 -7.59 5.15
C ARG A 185 7.99 -8.90 4.62
N VAL A 186 7.89 -9.13 3.31
CA VAL A 186 8.40 -10.35 2.68
C VAL A 186 9.94 -10.39 2.69
N SER A 187 10.57 -9.21 2.57
CA SER A 187 12.02 -9.03 2.57
C SER A 187 12.62 -8.85 3.98
N GLY A 188 11.87 -8.35 4.96
CA GLY A 188 12.34 -8.05 6.32
C GLY A 188 12.65 -9.28 7.20
N GLN A 189 12.44 -10.50 6.70
CA GLN A 189 12.82 -11.74 7.38
C GLN A 189 14.30 -12.12 7.14
N ASN A 190 15.25 -11.20 7.40
CA ASN A 190 16.73 -11.33 7.29
C ASN A 190 17.41 -10.83 5.98
N ILE A 191 17.41 -9.53 5.64
CA ILE A 191 18.11 -9.06 4.42
C ILE A 191 18.70 -7.63 4.51
N ASP A 192 19.95 -7.50 4.06
CA ASP A 192 20.70 -6.25 3.75
C ASP A 192 20.07 -5.44 2.60
N GLU A 193 20.13 -4.10 2.66
CA GLU A 193 19.45 -3.24 1.68
C GLU A 193 19.88 -3.42 0.21
N ASN A 194 21.06 -3.99 -0.03
CA ASN A 194 21.64 -4.14 -1.37
C ASN A 194 21.11 -5.34 -2.19
N ASP A 195 20.37 -6.27 -1.59
CA ASP A 195 19.94 -7.53 -2.27
C ASP A 195 18.43 -7.57 -2.62
N LYS A 196 17.79 -6.39 -2.58
CA LYS A 196 16.36 -6.17 -2.83
C LYS A 196 16.03 -6.24 -4.34
N SER A 197 16.14 -7.41 -4.95
CA SER A 197 15.75 -7.65 -6.34
C SER A 197 14.26 -8.04 -6.46
N VAL A 198 13.38 -7.05 -6.59
CA VAL A 198 11.98 -7.32 -6.98
C VAL A 198 11.98 -7.87 -8.40
N LEU A 199 11.60 -9.14 -8.57
CA LEU A 199 11.63 -9.80 -9.88
C LEU A 199 10.24 -10.31 -10.31
N VAL A 200 9.84 -9.78 -11.46
CA VAL A 200 8.84 -10.26 -12.43
C VAL A 200 7.37 -9.88 -12.20
N ILE A 201 6.93 -8.95 -13.04
CA ILE A 201 5.57 -8.86 -13.54
C ILE A 201 5.37 -9.92 -14.63
N HIS A 202 4.38 -10.79 -14.44
CA HIS A 202 3.81 -11.65 -15.46
C HIS A 202 2.54 -10.98 -16.03
N VAL A 203 2.54 -10.83 -17.36
CA VAL A 203 1.40 -10.34 -18.15
C VAL A 203 0.65 -11.52 -18.78
N ARG A 204 -0.59 -11.69 -18.34
CA ARG A 204 -1.73 -12.54 -18.77
C ARG A 204 -1.46 -13.89 -19.49
N PHE A 205 -1.97 -14.98 -18.88
CA PHE A 205 -2.58 -16.09 -19.61
C PHE A 205 -3.98 -15.65 -20.06
N ASP A 206 -4.10 -14.95 -21.19
CA ASP A 206 -5.31 -15.19 -21.97
C ASP A 206 -5.08 -16.56 -22.56
N THR A 207 -5.83 -17.53 -22.06
CA THR A 207 -5.93 -18.87 -22.61
C THR A 207 -5.79 -18.77 -24.13
N LEU A 208 -4.73 -19.39 -24.66
CA LEU A 208 -4.82 -20.04 -25.96
C LEU A 208 -5.93 -21.08 -25.84
N ARG A 209 -7.19 -20.65 -25.73
CA ARG A 209 -8.32 -21.49 -26.10
C ARG A 209 -8.24 -21.55 -27.60
N SER A 210 -7.43 -22.50 -28.07
CA SER A 210 -7.61 -23.09 -29.38
C SER A 210 -9.00 -23.70 -29.43
N ASN A 211 -9.72 -23.33 -30.48
CA ASN A 211 -10.99 -23.86 -30.98
C ASN A 211 -12.25 -23.40 -30.25
#